data_AF-A0A9D6FHL7-F1
#
_entry.id   AF-A0A9D6FHL7-F1
#
_cell.length_a   1.000
_cell.length_b   1.000
_cell.length_c   1.000
_cell.angle_alpha   90.00
_cell.angle_beta   90.00
_cell.angle_gamma   90.00
#
_symmetry.space_group_name_H-M   'P 1'
#
loop_
_entity.id
_entity.type
_entity.pdbx_description
1 polymer ?
#
loop_
_entity_poly.entity_id
_entity_poly.type
_entity_poly.pdbx_seq_one_letter_code
_entity_poly.pdbx_strand_id
1 'polypeptide(L)'
;MVVCDVCNKGIESSEGYALTTEQVAARDSYWTFMLEGHPSFDDELLAMYVQQQAAQVSGWLVCEACSAHFNFDRFRAKEWARRRVDPPGSGAVAVSTVAAAAARAWKSKHGRWPNWVR
;
A
#
# COMPACT_ATOMS: atom_id res chain seq x y z
N MET A 1 0.29 20.06 7.59
CA MET A 1 0.99 18.78 7.74
C MET A 1 0.08 17.67 7.25
N VAL A 2 0.59 16.79 6.38
CA VAL A 2 -0.13 15.61 5.88
C VAL A 2 0.51 14.37 6.50
N VAL A 3 -0.12 13.22 6.39
CA VAL A 3 0.42 11.96 6.92
C VAL A 3 0.86 11.05 5.79
N CYS A 4 1.81 10.17 6.08
CA CYS A 4 2.13 9.06 5.20
C CYS A 4 1.03 8.01 5.28
N ASP A 5 0.48 7.60 4.14
CA ASP A 5 -0.63 6.63 4.09
C ASP A 5 -0.22 5.19 4.48
N VAL A 6 1.08 4.92 4.61
CA VAL A 6 1.60 3.61 5.02
C VAL A 6 1.85 3.54 6.53
N CYS A 7 2.55 4.53 7.10
CA CYS A 7 2.97 4.49 8.50
C CYS A 7 2.30 5.55 9.40
N ASN A 8 1.40 6.37 8.86
CA ASN A 8 0.72 7.49 9.53
C ASN A 8 1.65 8.57 10.14
N LYS A 9 2.96 8.54 9.84
CA LYS A 9 3.91 9.58 10.27
C LYS A 9 3.57 10.91 9.59
N GLY A 10 3.55 11.99 10.35
CA GLY A 10 3.44 13.35 9.82
C GLY A 10 4.64 13.70 8.93
N ILE A 11 4.35 14.22 7.74
CA ILE A 11 5.35 14.65 6.74
C ILE A 11 4.93 15.95 6.06
N GLU A 12 5.89 16.67 5.51
CA GLU A 12 5.59 17.71 4.55
C GLU A 12 5.26 17.09 3.19
N SER A 13 4.20 17.58 2.54
CA SER A 13 3.77 17.05 1.23
C SER A 13 4.87 17.05 0.16
N SER A 14 5.80 18.01 0.24
CA SER A 14 6.96 18.14 -0.66
C SER A 14 8.07 17.12 -0.42
N GLU A 15 8.04 16.42 0.73
CA GLU A 15 9.01 15.40 1.13
C GLU A 15 8.55 13.98 0.81
N GLY A 16 7.25 13.79 0.54
CA GLY A 16 6.66 12.51 0.18
C GLY A 16 6.77 12.17 -1.32
N TYR A 17 6.29 10.98 -1.65
CA TYR A 17 6.14 10.45 -2.99
C TYR A 17 4.68 10.10 -3.22
N ALA A 18 4.09 10.59 -4.31
CA ALA A 18 2.74 10.20 -4.71
C ALA A 18 2.82 8.94 -5.56
N LEU A 19 2.18 7.87 -5.11
CA LEU A 19 2.16 6.55 -5.74
C LEU A 19 0.74 6.13 -6.11
N THR A 20 0.60 5.27 -7.11
CA THR A 20 -0.71 4.67 -7.43
C THR A 20 -1.05 3.55 -6.45
N THR A 21 -2.33 3.23 -6.32
CA THR A 21 -2.79 2.05 -5.58
C THR A 21 -2.10 0.76 -6.04
N GLU A 22 -1.85 0.62 -7.34
CA GLU A 22 -1.13 -0.54 -7.88
C GLU A 22 0.32 -0.60 -7.40
N GLN A 23 1.01 0.53 -7.34
CA GLN A 23 2.40 0.59 -6.86
C GLN A 23 2.55 0.21 -5.39
N VAL A 24 1.49 0.41 -4.59
CA VAL A 24 1.47 0.15 -3.14
C VAL A 24 0.81 -1.19 -2.82
N ALA A 25 -0.50 -1.30 -3.07
CA ALA A 25 -1.33 -2.41 -2.60
C ALA A 25 -1.08 -3.73 -3.36
N ALA A 26 -0.44 -3.70 -4.54
CA ALA A 26 -0.03 -4.92 -5.24
C ALA A 26 1.33 -5.47 -4.78
N ARG A 27 1.95 -4.89 -3.73
CA ARG A 27 3.27 -5.30 -3.24
C ARG A 27 3.18 -6.03 -1.91
N ASP A 28 3.76 -7.22 -1.87
CA ASP A 28 3.84 -8.07 -0.67
C ASP A 28 4.54 -7.35 0.50
N SER A 29 5.49 -6.45 0.20
CA SER A 29 6.22 -5.65 1.18
C SER A 29 5.30 -4.73 1.98
N TYR A 30 4.29 -4.11 1.35
CA TYR A 30 3.28 -3.30 2.04
C TYR A 30 2.46 -4.16 3.00
N TRP A 31 2.00 -5.32 2.55
CA TRP A 31 1.21 -6.23 3.38
C TRP A 31 2.03 -6.85 4.52
N THR A 32 3.32 -7.11 4.30
CA THR A 32 4.23 -7.56 5.35
C THR A 32 4.34 -6.50 6.45
N PHE A 33 4.59 -5.25 6.08
CA PHE A 33 4.61 -4.12 7.01
C PHE A 33 3.29 -3.96 7.77
N MET A 34 2.15 -3.99 7.07
CA MET A 34 0.82 -3.90 7.67
C MET A 34 0.58 -5.02 8.69
N LEU A 35 0.92 -6.26 8.35
CA LEU A 35 0.74 -7.40 9.24
C LEU A 35 1.69 -7.33 10.44
N GLU A 36 2.92 -6.85 10.29
CA GLU A 36 3.85 -6.65 11.40
C GLU A 36 3.39 -5.55 12.36
N GLY A 37 2.87 -4.44 11.83
CA GLY A 37 2.34 -3.32 12.62
C GLY A 37 1.02 -3.63 13.33
N HIS A 38 0.29 -4.64 12.88
CA HIS A 38 -1.01 -5.03 13.43
C HIS A 38 -1.08 -6.52 13.78
N PRO A 39 -0.59 -6.93 14.98
CA PRO A 39 -0.57 -8.34 15.38
C PRO A 39 -1.96 -8.97 15.52
N SER A 40 -3.01 -8.15 15.66
CA SER A 40 -4.41 -8.57 15.73
C SER A 40 -5.08 -8.78 14.37
N PHE A 41 -4.35 -8.65 13.25
CA PHE A 41 -4.91 -8.99 11.93
C PHE A 41 -5.23 -10.49 11.88
N ASP A 42 -6.51 -10.78 11.79
CA ASP A 42 -7.01 -12.10 11.43
C ASP A 42 -7.33 -12.15 9.92
N ASP A 43 -7.81 -13.32 9.50
CA ASP A 43 -8.11 -13.63 8.11
C ASP A 43 -9.23 -12.74 7.53
N GLU A 44 -10.23 -12.42 8.34
CA GLU A 44 -11.39 -11.60 7.98
C GLU A 44 -11.00 -10.13 7.84
N LEU A 45 -10.23 -9.63 8.81
CA LEU A 45 -9.74 -8.25 8.79
C LEU A 45 -8.83 -8.04 7.58
N LEU A 46 -7.93 -8.98 7.28
CA LEU A 46 -7.10 -8.93 6.09
C LEU A 46 -7.94 -8.87 4.80
N ALA A 47 -8.99 -9.69 4.69
CA ALA A 47 -9.88 -9.67 3.54
C ALA A 47 -10.58 -8.32 3.38
N MET A 48 -11.06 -7.72 4.48
CA MET A 48 -11.65 -6.38 4.46
C MET A 48 -10.66 -5.33 3.97
N TYR A 49 -9.42 -5.33 4.48
CA TYR A 49 -8.40 -4.39 4.04
C TYR A 49 -8.02 -4.59 2.57
N VAL A 50 -7.95 -5.83 2.09
CA VAL A 50 -7.73 -6.10 0.65
C VAL A 50 -8.78 -5.41 -0.21
N GLN A 51 -10.06 -5.51 0.16
CA GLN A 51 -11.15 -4.84 -0.56
C GLN A 51 -11.02 -3.32 -0.50
N GLN A 52 -10.78 -2.77 0.70
CA GLN A 52 -10.65 -1.33 0.89
C GLN A 52 -9.48 -0.76 0.10
N GLN A 53 -8.30 -1.40 0.16
CA GLN A 53 -7.12 -0.89 -0.54
C GLN A 53 -7.22 -1.08 -2.05
N ALA A 54 -7.84 -2.16 -2.53
CA ALA A 54 -8.10 -2.32 -3.97
C ALA A 54 -9.05 -1.24 -4.53
N ALA A 55 -9.98 -0.73 -3.73
CA ALA A 55 -10.94 0.28 -4.14
C ALA A 55 -10.40 1.73 -4.05
N GLN A 56 -9.18 1.95 -3.57
CA GLN A 56 -8.61 3.30 -3.44
C GLN A 56 -8.46 3.98 -4.79
N VAL A 57 -9.08 5.15 -4.93
CA VAL A 57 -9.11 5.92 -6.19
C VAL A 57 -8.01 6.99 -6.22
N SER A 58 -7.73 7.62 -5.09
CA SER A 58 -6.68 8.64 -4.98
C SER A 58 -5.29 8.02 -4.91
N GLY A 59 -4.28 8.81 -5.26
CA GLY A 59 -2.89 8.47 -5.03
C GLY A 59 -2.56 8.38 -3.55
N TRP A 60 -1.50 7.63 -3.26
CA TRP A 60 -0.96 7.41 -1.93
C TRP A 60 0.22 8.34 -1.71
N LEU A 61 0.23 9.06 -0.61
CA LEU A 61 1.38 9.84 -0.16
C LEU A 61 2.27 9.00 0.75
N VAL A 62 3.47 8.68 0.27
CA VAL A 62 4.41 7.79 0.96
C VAL A 62 5.67 8.55 1.36
N CYS A 63 6.09 8.42 2.63
CA CYS A 63 7.32 9.04 3.12
C CYS A 63 8.58 8.35 2.58
N GLU A 64 9.74 9.00 2.70
CA GLU A 64 11.04 8.44 2.28
C GLU A 64 11.31 7.03 2.83
N ALA A 65 11.03 6.80 4.11
CA ALA A 65 11.28 5.50 4.74
C ALA A 65 10.38 4.40 4.13
N CYS A 66 9.07 4.62 4.06
CA CYS A 66 8.13 3.66 3.48
C CYS A 66 8.34 3.49 1.97
N SER A 67 8.90 4.50 1.29
CA SER A 67 9.17 4.43 -0.15
C SER A 67 10.15 3.32 -0.54
N ALA A 68 11.01 2.89 0.39
CA ALA A 68 11.97 1.80 0.17
C ALA A 68 11.31 0.44 -0.11
N HIS A 69 10.03 0.29 0.24
CA HIS A 69 9.27 -0.94 -0.01
C HIS A 69 8.71 -1.04 -1.44
N PHE A 70 8.84 0.01 -2.25
CA PHE A 70 8.18 0.12 -3.55
C PHE A 70 9.21 0.41 -4.66
N ASN A 71 8.92 -0.10 -5.86
CA ASN A 71 9.71 0.21 -7.05
C ASN A 71 8.91 1.16 -7.96
N PHE A 72 9.44 2.36 -8.18
CA PHE A 72 8.80 3.43 -8.94
C PHE A 72 9.82 4.51 -9.34
N ASP A 73 9.43 5.40 -10.26
CA ASP A 73 10.21 6.59 -10.59
C ASP A 73 10.12 7.63 -9.47
N ARG A 74 11.18 7.71 -8.66
CA ARG A 74 11.26 8.63 -7.51
C ARG A 74 11.14 10.09 -7.92
N PHE A 75 11.70 10.47 -9.07
CA PHE A 75 11.68 11.85 -9.53
C PHE A 75 10.25 12.28 -9.88
N ARG A 76 9.55 11.47 -10.70
CA ARG A 76 8.15 11.75 -11.06
C ARG A 76 7.21 11.70 -9.87
N ALA A 77 7.33 10.68 -9.02
CA ALA A 77 6.47 10.56 -7.84
C ALA A 77 6.61 11.75 -6.87
N LYS A 78 7.81 12.31 -6.75
CA LYS A 78 8.07 13.51 -5.95
C LYS A 78 7.50 14.77 -6.59
N GLU A 79 7.53 14.87 -7.91
CA GLU A 79 6.89 15.97 -8.64
C GLU A 79 5.37 15.98 -8.42
N TRP A 80 4.72 14.82 -8.52
CA TRP A 80 3.29 14.67 -8.26
C TRP A 80 2.91 15.05 -6.83
N ALA A 81 3.68 14.59 -5.83
CA ALA A 81 3.49 14.96 -4.43
C ALA A 81 3.61 16.48 -4.20
N ARG A 82 4.62 17.11 -4.78
CA ARG A 82 4.83 18.58 -4.70
C ARG A 82 3.69 19.37 -5.32
N ARG A 83 3.16 18.88 -6.44
CA ARG A 83 2.02 19.48 -7.15
C ARG A 83 0.67 19.15 -6.51
N ARG A 84 0.64 18.24 -5.53
CA ARG A 84 -0.56 17.72 -4.87
C ARG A 84 -1.59 17.19 -5.88
N VAL A 85 -1.10 16.44 -6.86
CA VAL A 85 -1.92 15.78 -7.87
C VAL A 85 -1.68 14.28 -7.82
N ASP A 86 -2.70 13.52 -8.18
CA ASP A 86 -2.59 12.07 -8.28
C ASP A 86 -1.68 11.68 -9.46
N PRO A 87 -0.81 10.67 -9.29
CA PRO A 87 0.00 10.16 -10.39
C PRO A 87 -0.90 9.57 -11.49
N PRO A 88 -0.52 9.68 -12.78
CA PRO A 88 -1.21 8.99 -13.86
C PRO A 88 -1.31 7.48 -13.60
N GLY A 89 -2.50 6.91 -13.82
CA GLY A 89 -2.79 5.50 -13.48
C GLY A 89 -3.19 5.29 -12.02
N SER A 90 -3.42 6.36 -11.25
CA SER A 90 -4.15 6.25 -9.97
C SER A 90 -5.58 5.79 -10.23
N GLY A 91 -6.11 5.03 -9.27
CA GLY A 91 -7.42 4.42 -9.40
C GLY A 91 -7.47 3.07 -8.71
N ALA A 92 -8.68 2.51 -8.70
CA ALA A 92 -8.92 1.18 -8.19
C ALA A 92 -8.13 0.13 -8.99
N VAL A 93 -7.69 -0.90 -8.29
CA VAL A 93 -6.94 -2.03 -8.85
C VAL A 93 -7.80 -3.28 -8.71
N ALA A 94 -7.61 -4.25 -9.61
CA ALA A 94 -8.29 -5.53 -9.49
C ALA A 94 -8.02 -6.15 -8.10
N VAL A 95 -9.11 -6.46 -7.39
CA VAL A 95 -9.05 -7.05 -6.05
C VAL A 95 -8.19 -8.30 -6.02
N SER A 96 -8.25 -9.13 -7.07
CA SER A 96 -7.43 -10.35 -7.19
C SER A 96 -5.92 -10.07 -7.14
N THR A 97 -5.46 -8.97 -7.72
CA THR A 97 -4.05 -8.56 -7.69
C THR A 97 -3.60 -8.22 -6.27
N VAL A 98 -4.43 -7.43 -5.57
CA VAL A 98 -4.18 -7.01 -4.19
C VAL A 98 -4.28 -8.21 -3.23
N ALA A 99 -5.29 -9.05 -3.41
CA ALA A 99 -5.51 -10.27 -2.65
C ALA A 99 -4.33 -11.24 -2.78
N ALA A 100 -3.79 -11.41 -3.99
CA ALA A 100 -2.63 -12.27 -4.20
C ALA A 100 -1.39 -11.76 -3.46
N ALA A 101 -1.15 -10.44 -3.43
CA ALA A 101 -0.05 -9.84 -2.68
C ALA A 101 -0.22 -10.01 -1.16
N ALA A 102 -1.41 -9.71 -0.65
CA ALA A 102 -1.75 -9.89 0.76
C ALA A 102 -1.62 -11.35 1.20
N ALA A 103 -2.09 -12.30 0.39
CA ALA A 103 -2.02 -13.72 0.67
C ALA A 103 -0.58 -14.23 0.77
N ARG A 104 0.33 -13.76 -0.10
CA ARG A 104 1.74 -14.13 -0.04
C ARG A 104 2.40 -13.62 1.24
N ALA A 105 2.13 -12.37 1.63
CA ALA A 105 2.62 -11.82 2.88
C ALA A 105 2.07 -12.59 4.10
N TRP A 106 0.77 -12.92 4.09
CA TRP A 106 0.15 -13.74 5.13
C TRP A 106 0.80 -15.12 5.26
N LYS A 107 1.01 -15.82 4.14
CA LYS A 107 1.68 -17.12 4.14
C LYS A 107 3.10 -17.02 4.68
N SER A 108 3.84 -15.97 4.32
CA SER A 108 5.19 -15.74 4.84
C SER A 108 5.18 -15.61 6.36
N LYS A 109 4.24 -14.84 6.93
CA LYS A 109 4.13 -14.62 8.38
C LYS A 109 3.57 -15.81 9.17
N HIS A 110 2.54 -16.48 8.64
CA HIS A 110 1.76 -17.49 9.37
C HIS A 110 2.03 -18.93 8.94
N GLY A 111 2.81 -19.17 7.89
CA GLY A 111 3.11 -20.50 7.36
C GLY A 111 1.96 -21.20 6.62
N ARG A 112 0.79 -20.55 6.51
CA ARG A 112 -0.41 -21.07 5.84
C ARG A 112 -1.08 -20.00 5.00
N TRP A 113 -1.88 -20.40 4.02
CA TRP A 113 -2.67 -19.46 3.23
C TRP A 113 -3.86 -18.89 4.02
N PRO A 114 -4.36 -17.70 3.66
CA PRO A 114 -5.66 -17.21 4.11
C PRO A 114 -6.81 -18.15 3.68
N ASN A 115 -7.92 -18.21 4.40
CA ASN A 115 -8.99 -19.19 4.08
C ASN A 115 -9.75 -18.83 2.78
N TRP A 116 -9.67 -17.58 2.36
CA TRP A 116 -10.26 -17.08 1.11
C TRP A 116 -9.37 -17.34 -0.12
N VAL A 117 -8.16 -17.86 0.06
CA VAL A 117 -7.32 -18.39 -1.03
C VAL A 117 -7.54 -19.90 -1.10
N ARG A 118 -8.32 -20.34 -2.09
CA ARG A 118 -8.56 -21.76 -2.38
C ARG A 118 -7.61 -22.28 -3.44
#